data_AF-A0A954L8W1-F1
#
_entry.id   AF-A0A954L8W1-F1
#
_cell.length_a   1.000
_cell.length_b   1.000
_cell.length_c   1.000
_cell.angle_alpha   90.00
_cell.angle_beta   90.00
_cell.angle_gamma   90.00
#
_symmetry.space_group_name_H-M   'P 1'
#
loop_
_entity.id
_entity.type
_entity.pdbx_description
1 polymer ?
#
loop_
_entity_poly.entity_id
_entity_poly.type
_entity_poly.pdbx_seq_one_letter_code
_entity_poly.pdbx_strand_id
1 'polypeptide(L)' 'VKKREFRRLWITRISAACRIHGISYSAFVHGLTVANVGLNRKSLSELAISNPEVFAEIVTIARNAKPAAA' A
#
# COMPACT_ATOMS: atom_id res chain seq x y z
N VAL A 1 3.57 20.89 -11.85
CA VAL A 1 2.16 20.46 -11.73
C VAL A 1 1.99 18.95 -11.94
N LYS A 2 2.43 18.37 -13.07
CA LYS A 2 2.33 16.93 -13.41
C LYS A 2 2.74 15.92 -12.32
N LYS A 3 3.84 16.13 -11.59
CA LYS A 3 4.30 15.21 -10.52
C LYS A 3 3.29 15.02 -9.38
N ARG A 4 2.53 16.06 -9.03
CA ARG A 4 1.52 16.00 -7.95
C ARG A 4 0.32 15.17 -8.38
N GLU A 5 -0.06 15.24 -9.65
CA GLU A 5 -1.19 14.49 -10.22
C GLU A 5 -0.89 12.99 -10.28
N PHE A 6 0.30 12.60 -10.74
CA PHE A 6 0.73 11.19 -10.71
C PHE A 6 0.76 10.64 -9.28
N ARG A 7 1.22 11.44 -8.31
CA ARG A 7 1.21 11.02 -6.91
C ARG A 7 -0.20 10.78 -6.40
N ARG A 8 -1.18 11.63 -6.74
CA ARG A 8 -2.59 11.39 -6.41
C ARG A 8 -3.10 10.11 -7.07
N LEU A 9 -2.80 9.92 -8.35
CA LEU A 9 -3.21 8.72 -9.09
C LEU A 9 -2.70 7.43 -8.44
N TRP A 10 -1.41 7.38 -8.07
CA TRP A 10 -0.85 6.22 -7.38
C TRP A 10 -1.48 5.98 -6.02
N ILE A 11 -1.73 7.04 -5.24
CA ILE A 11 -2.42 6.91 -3.95
C ILE A 11 -3.84 6.36 -4.15
N THR A 12 -4.58 6.86 -5.13
CA THR A 12 -5.94 6.37 -5.43
C THR A 12 -5.92 4.89 -5.83
N ARG A 13 -4.98 4.49 -6.69
CA ARG A 13 -4.82 3.08 -7.11
C ARG A 13 -4.48 2.16 -5.94
N ILE A 14 -3.50 2.54 -5.12
CA ILE A 14 -3.13 1.77 -3.92
C ILE A 14 -4.30 1.71 -2.94
N SER A 15 -5.02 2.83 -2.72
CA SER A 15 -6.18 2.88 -1.83
C SER A 15 -7.28 1.91 -2.27
N ALA A 16 -7.56 1.83 -3.57
CA ALA A 16 -8.52 0.86 -4.11
C ALA A 16 -8.07 -0.58 -3.88
N ALA A 17 -6.80 -0.91 -4.16
CA ALA A 17 -6.24 -2.24 -3.92
C ALA A 17 -6.27 -2.61 -2.42
N CYS A 18 -5.83 -1.70 -1.54
CA CYS A 18 -5.91 -1.88 -0.09
C CYS A 18 -7.34 -2.16 0.39
N ARG A 19 -8.34 -1.49 -0.20
CA ARG A 19 -9.76 -1.67 0.16
C ARG A 19 -10.27 -3.08 -0.16
N ILE A 20 -9.81 -3.68 -1.26
CA ILE A 20 -10.14 -5.09 -1.62
C ILE A 20 -9.63 -6.04 -0.53
N HIS A 21 -8.45 -5.78 0.02
CA HIS A 21 -7.88 -6.57 1.10
C HIS A 21 -8.39 -6.17 2.50
N GLY A 22 -9.29 -5.20 2.63
CA GLY A 22 -9.85 -4.78 3.91
C GLY A 22 -8.89 -3.97 4.80
N ILE A 23 -7.90 -3.27 4.22
CA ILE A 23 -7.02 -2.34 4.95
C ILE A 23 -7.15 -0.92 4.39
N SER A 24 -7.04 0.10 5.24
CA SER A 24 -6.99 1.49 4.77
C SER A 24 -5.58 1.85 4.29
N TYR A 25 -5.47 2.79 3.34
CA TYR A 25 -4.17 3.26 2.86
C TYR A 25 -3.27 3.77 4.00
N SER A 26 -3.83 4.48 4.99
CA SER A 26 -3.06 4.97 6.13
C SER A 26 -2.54 3.83 7.00
N ALA A 27 -3.36 2.82 7.28
CA ALA A 27 -2.93 1.64 8.03
C ALA A 27 -1.89 0.83 7.26
N PHE A 28 -2.03 0.70 5.95
CA PHE A 28 -1.06 0.04 5.08
C PHE A 28 0.30 0.75 5.08
N VAL A 29 0.33 2.07 4.86
CA VAL A 29 1.58 2.85 4.87
C VAL A 29 2.23 2.84 6.24
N HIS A 30 1.43 2.92 7.31
CA HIS A 30 1.95 2.79 8.67
C HIS A 30 2.57 1.41 8.90
N GLY A 31 1.88 0.34 8.52
CA GLY A 31 2.39 -1.03 8.61
C GLY A 31 3.69 -1.23 7.83
N LEU A 32 3.78 -0.68 6.61
CA LEU A 32 5.04 -0.71 5.84
C LEU A 32 6.18 0.05 6.50
N THR A 33 5.88 1.18 7.15
CA THR A 33 6.88 1.97 7.88
C THR A 33 7.39 1.21 9.09
N VAL A 34 6.50 0.55 9.84
CA VAL A 34 6.85 -0.29 10.99
C VAL A 34 7.62 -1.54 10.56
N ALA A 35 7.24 -2.15 9.44
CA ALA A 35 7.95 -3.26 8.82
C ALA A 35 9.30 -2.86 8.19
N ASN A 36 9.66 -1.56 8.22
CA ASN A 36 10.87 -1.00 7.61
C ASN A 36 10.97 -1.27 6.09
N VAL A 37 9.81 -1.38 5.42
CA VAL A 37 9.72 -1.63 3.98
C VAL A 37 9.72 -0.31 3.22
N GLY A 38 10.90 0.09 2.74
CA GLY A 38 11.13 1.33 1.98
C GLY A 38 10.67 1.27 0.52
N LEU A 39 9.39 0.96 0.25
CA LEU A 39 8.87 0.89 -1.12
C LEU A 39 8.31 2.22 -1.65
N ASN A 40 8.62 2.50 -2.92
CA ASN A 40 8.10 3.67 -3.63
C ASN A 40 6.65 3.48 -4.07
N ARG A 41 5.85 4.56 -4.00
CA ARG A 41 4.41 4.54 -4.34
C ARG A 41 4.13 4.22 -5.81
N LYS A 42 5.05 4.58 -6.71
CA LYS A 42 4.96 4.20 -8.13
C LYS A 42 5.00 2.68 -8.26
N SER A 43 6.03 2.05 -7.70
CA SER A 43 6.23 0.59 -7.75
C SER A 43 5.09 -0.15 -7.05
N LEU A 44 4.63 0.33 -5.88
CA LEU A 44 3.47 -0.24 -5.19
C LEU A 44 2.18 -0.16 -6.03
N SER A 45 1.94 0.96 -6.68
CA SER A 45 0.78 1.12 -7.57
C SER A 45 0.85 0.22 -8.79
N GLU A 46 2.05 -0.07 -9.30
CA GLU A 46 2.26 -0.92 -10.46
C GLU A 46 2.17 -2.40 -10.08
N LEU A 47 2.74 -2.80 -8.94
CA LEU A 47 2.59 -4.14 -8.37
C LEU A 47 1.13 -4.48 -8.09
N ALA A 48 0.37 -3.53 -7.53
CA ALA A 48 -1.06 -3.72 -7.28
C ALA A 48 -1.88 -4.03 -8.54
N ILE A 49 -1.40 -3.60 -9.72
CA ILE A 49 -2.07 -3.83 -11.02
C ILE A 49 -1.49 -5.07 -11.70
N SER A 50 -0.16 -5.18 -11.74
CA SER A 50 0.53 -6.24 -12.48
C SER A 50 0.44 -7.59 -11.78
N ASN A 51 0.58 -7.61 -10.45
CA ASN A 51 0.70 -8.83 -9.65
C ASN A 51 -0.09 -8.68 -8.34
N PRO A 52 -1.43 -8.87 -8.37
CA PRO A 52 -2.28 -8.72 -7.19
C PRO A 52 -1.92 -9.70 -6.07
N GLU A 53 -1.39 -10.88 -6.39
CA GLU A 53 -0.94 -11.87 -5.39
C GLU A 53 0.22 -11.33 -4.54
N VAL A 54 1.25 -10.77 -5.20
CA VAL A 54 2.39 -10.13 -4.50
C VAL A 54 1.92 -8.96 -3.66
N PHE A 55 0.95 -8.17 -4.15
CA PHE A 55 0.38 -7.09 -3.35
C PHE A 55 -0.34 -7.61 -2.10
N ALA A 56 -1.03 -8.74 -2.19
CA ALA A 56 -1.69 -9.38 -1.05
C ALA A 56 -0.70 -9.82 0.04
N GLU A 57 0.47 -10.35 -0.35
CA GLU A 57 1.55 -10.67 0.59
C GLU A 57 2.08 -9.41 1.29
N ILE A 58 2.33 -8.34 0.54
CA ILE A 58 2.77 -7.06 1.10
C ILE A 58 1.72 -6.50 2.07
N VAL A 59 0.44 -6.60 1.73
CA VAL A 59 -0.65 -6.20 2.63
C VAL A 59 -0.66 -7.04 3.90
N THR A 60 -0.38 -8.34 3.80
CA THR A 60 -0.29 -9.25 4.96
C THR A 60 0.88 -8.87 5.85
N ILE A 61 2.05 -8.58 5.28
CA ILE A 61 3.22 -8.08 6.02
C ILE A 61 2.88 -6.77 6.72
N ALA A 62 2.27 -5.81 6.02
CA ALA A 62 1.87 -4.52 6.59
C ALA A 62 0.82 -4.68 7.70
N ARG A 63 -0.10 -5.64 7.56
CA ARG A 63 -1.11 -5.96 8.59
C ARG A 63 -0.45 -6.56 9.84
N ASN A 64 0.46 -7.51 9.66
CA ASN A 64 1.17 -8.18 10.77
C ASN A 64 2.13 -7.23 11.50
N ALA A 65 2.73 -6.28 10.76
CA ALA A 65 3.61 -5.27 11.34
C ALA A 65 2.84 -4.19 12.11
N LYS A 66 1.54 -4.02 11.85
CA LYS A 66 0.73 -3.11 12.66
C LYS A 66 0.63 -3.73 14.07
N PRO A 67 1.01 -3.02 15.14
CA PRO A 67 0.65 -3.46 16.48
C PRO A 67 -0.88 -3.52 16.51
N ALA A 68 -1.43 -4.70 16.82
CA ALA A 68 -2.86 -4.89 17.00
C ALA A 68 -3.38 -3.74 17.87
N ALA A 69 -4.31 -2.95 17.32
CA ALA A 69 -4.98 -1.94 18.12
C ALA A 69 -5.70 -2.68 19.24
N ALA A 70 -5.30 -2.37 20.47
CA ALA A 70 -6.06 -2.63 21.68
C ALA A 70 -7.47 -2.06 21.58
#